data_AF-V9EUP6-F1
#
_entry.id   AF-V9EUP6-F1
#
_cell.length_a   1.000
_cell.length_b   1.000
_cell.length_c   1.000
_cell.angle_alpha   90.00
_cell.angle_beta   90.00
_cell.angle_gamma   90.00
#
_symmetry.space_group_name_H-M   'P 1'
#
loop_
_entity.id
_entity.type
_entity.pdbx_description
1 polymer ?
#
loop_
_entity_poly.entity_id
_entity_poly.type
_entity_poly.pdbx_seq_one_letter_code
_entity_poly.pdbx_strand_id
1 'polypeptide(L)'
;MSTITKEQHDELCVAYASMILFDAEHEITSDSIQQVVNASGNEVEPYWPTLFASLLSKEGKVLELISTGGAAAGGAAAAPGAAAGAAGAEEEKVEEKAKEEEEEADLGGGMDMFGGDEDY
;
A
#
# COMPACT_ATOMS: atom_id res chain seq x y z
N MET A 1 -13.38 -10.01 33.31
CA MET A 1 -13.92 -9.27 32.15
C MET A 1 -12.76 -8.50 31.57
N SER A 2 -12.33 -8.83 30.35
CA SER A 2 -11.28 -8.06 29.68
C SER A 2 -11.84 -6.67 29.39
N THR A 3 -11.28 -5.64 30.04
CA THR A 3 -11.69 -4.25 29.82
C THR A 3 -11.11 -3.80 28.48
N ILE A 4 -11.96 -3.69 27.47
CA ILE A 4 -11.62 -3.07 26.18
C ILE A 4 -11.88 -1.56 26.33
N THR A 5 -10.93 -0.70 25.95
CA THR A 5 -11.14 0.75 25.98
C THR A 5 -12.12 1.17 24.89
N LYS A 6 -12.68 2.39 24.98
CA LYS A 6 -13.58 2.89 23.93
C LYS A 6 -12.87 2.94 22.58
N GLU A 7 -11.61 3.35 22.56
CA GLU A 7 -10.81 3.43 21.35
C GLU A 7 -10.62 2.04 20.71
N GLN A 8 -10.29 1.03 21.52
CA GLN A 8 -10.16 -0.35 21.06
C GLN A 8 -11.50 -0.93 20.59
N HIS A 9 -12.60 -0.58 21.27
CA HIS A 9 -13.94 -0.98 20.85
C HIS A 9 -14.28 -0.39 19.46
N ASP A 10 -14.03 0.89 19.27
CA ASP A 10 -14.34 1.60 18.03
C ASP A 10 -13.47 1.09 16.87
N GLU A 11 -12.17 0.88 17.11
CA GLU A 11 -11.25 0.26 16.16
C GLU A 11 -11.76 -1.12 15.72
N LEU A 12 -12.14 -1.97 16.67
CA LEU A 12 -12.65 -3.32 16.37
C LEU A 12 -13.95 -3.26 15.58
N CYS A 13 -14.89 -2.38 15.93
CA CYS A 13 -16.14 -2.21 15.19
C CYS A 13 -15.89 -1.88 13.72
N VAL A 14 -14.99 -0.94 13.45
CA VAL A 14 -14.67 -0.51 12.08
C VAL A 14 -13.85 -1.56 11.33
N ALA A 15 -12.97 -2.29 12.01
CA ALA A 15 -12.25 -3.43 11.43
C ALA A 15 -13.21 -4.54 10.99
N TYR A 16 -14.15 -4.94 11.85
CA TYR A 16 -15.14 -5.96 11.50
C TYR A 16 -16.10 -5.48 10.41
N ALA A 17 -16.56 -4.21 10.46
CA ALA A 17 -17.39 -3.64 9.40
C ALA A 17 -16.67 -3.68 8.05
N SER A 18 -15.38 -3.36 8.01
CA SER A 18 -14.56 -3.44 6.80
C SER A 18 -14.45 -4.86 6.26
N MET A 19 -14.28 -5.86 7.14
CA MET A 19 -14.25 -7.28 6.75
C MET A 19 -15.60 -7.76 6.21
N ILE A 20 -16.71 -7.32 6.79
CA ILE A 20 -18.06 -7.64 6.31
C ILE A 20 -18.27 -7.07 4.90
N LEU A 21 -17.87 -5.82 4.67
CA LEU A 21 -17.97 -5.20 3.33
C LEU A 21 -17.11 -5.93 2.31
N PHE A 22 -15.89 -6.32 2.70
CA PHE A 22 -15.01 -7.12 1.86
C PHE A 22 -15.62 -8.47 1.47
N ASP A 23 -16.17 -9.22 2.45
CA ASP A 23 -16.82 -10.52 2.21
C ASP A 23 -18.09 -10.38 1.35
N ALA A 24 -18.82 -9.27 1.50
CA ALA A 24 -19.98 -8.94 0.69
C ALA A 24 -19.64 -8.37 -0.71
N GLU A 25 -18.37 -8.32 -1.08
CA GLU A 25 -17.87 -7.71 -2.34
C GLU A 25 -18.36 -6.26 -2.54
N HIS A 26 -18.54 -5.52 -1.44
CA HIS A 26 -18.98 -4.13 -1.46
C HIS A 26 -17.80 -3.17 -1.26
N GLU A 27 -17.94 -1.96 -1.79
CA GLU A 27 -16.88 -0.94 -1.67
C GLU A 27 -16.68 -0.50 -0.21
N ILE A 28 -15.42 -0.51 0.23
CA ILE A 28 -15.03 -0.11 1.60
C ILE A 28 -14.84 1.41 1.63
N THR A 29 -15.94 2.14 1.73
CA THR A 29 -15.96 3.60 1.91
C THR A 29 -16.29 3.97 3.36
N SER A 30 -15.98 5.21 3.76
CA SER A 30 -16.33 5.72 5.10
C SER A 30 -17.83 5.62 5.38
N ASP A 31 -18.66 5.97 4.39
CA ASP A 31 -20.12 5.90 4.50
C ASP A 31 -20.61 4.46 4.61
N SER A 32 -20.09 3.54 3.78
CA SER A 32 -20.43 2.12 3.83
C SER A 32 -20.08 1.50 5.18
N ILE A 33 -18.91 1.84 5.74
CA ILE A 33 -18.50 1.36 7.06
C ILE A 33 -19.44 1.91 8.14
N GLN A 34 -19.75 3.20 8.11
CA GLN A 34 -20.65 3.82 9.08
C GLN A 34 -22.06 3.20 9.02
N GLN A 35 -22.56 2.85 7.84
CA GLN A 35 -23.84 2.16 7.69
C GLN A 35 -23.84 0.80 8.39
N VAL A 36 -22.80 -0.01 8.22
CA VAL A 36 -22.67 -1.31 8.88
C VAL A 36 -22.56 -1.15 10.40
N VAL A 37 -21.76 -0.20 10.86
CA VAL A 37 -21.61 0.11 12.29
C VAL A 37 -22.96 0.50 12.91
N ASN A 38 -23.69 1.41 12.28
CA ASN A 38 -25.02 1.83 12.75
C ASN A 38 -26.03 0.67 12.73
N ALA A 39 -26.01 -0.17 11.69
CA ALA A 39 -26.88 -1.35 11.59
C ALA A 39 -26.59 -2.38 12.70
N SER A 40 -25.36 -2.44 13.21
CA SER A 40 -24.97 -3.29 14.34
C SER A 40 -25.38 -2.72 15.72
N GLY A 41 -25.91 -1.49 15.76
CA GLY A 41 -26.26 -0.79 17.00
C GLY A 41 -25.08 -0.20 17.76
N ASN A 42 -23.90 -0.14 17.14
CA ASN A 42 -22.71 0.47 17.70
C ASN A 42 -22.57 1.93 17.26
N GLU A 43 -21.83 2.70 18.04
CA GLU A 43 -21.43 4.07 17.72
C GLU A 43 -19.91 4.15 17.81
N VAL A 44 -19.27 4.79 16.83
CA VAL A 44 -17.81 4.93 16.75
C VAL A 44 -17.46 6.37 16.40
N GLU A 45 -16.25 6.78 16.76
CA GLU A 45 -15.77 8.10 16.35
C GLU A 45 -15.62 8.22 14.82
N PRO A 46 -16.08 9.32 14.18
CA PRO A 46 -16.03 9.50 12.72
C PRO A 46 -14.63 9.43 12.10
N TYR A 47 -13.59 9.58 12.92
CA TYR A 47 -12.20 9.38 12.53
C TYR A 47 -11.93 7.95 12.04
N TRP A 48 -12.49 6.94 12.70
CA TRP A 48 -12.19 5.53 12.44
C TRP A 48 -12.67 5.06 11.05
N PRO A 49 -13.93 5.28 10.63
CA PRO A 49 -14.38 4.91 9.28
C PRO A 49 -13.54 5.54 8.17
N THR A 50 -13.18 6.82 8.33
CA THR A 50 -12.36 7.56 7.36
C THR A 50 -10.94 6.99 7.27
N LEU A 51 -10.35 6.64 8.42
CA LEU A 51 -9.03 6.02 8.47
C LEU A 51 -9.01 4.66 7.78
N PHE A 52 -9.98 3.79 8.08
CA PHE A 52 -10.04 2.44 7.52
C PHE A 52 -10.33 2.46 6.01
N ALA A 53 -11.25 3.31 5.55
CA ALA A 53 -11.49 3.51 4.13
C ALA A 53 -10.21 3.94 3.38
N SER A 54 -9.41 4.83 3.98
CA SER A 54 -8.14 5.26 3.38
C SER A 54 -7.09 4.15 3.40
N LEU A 55 -6.98 3.42 4.50
CA LEU A 55 -6.03 2.32 4.68
C LEU A 55 -6.29 1.15 3.70
N LEU A 56 -7.56 0.85 3.46
CA LEU A 56 -8.01 -0.29 2.67
C LEU A 56 -8.39 0.09 1.22
N SER A 57 -8.13 1.33 0.82
CA SER A 57 -8.42 1.86 -0.53
C SER A 57 -7.73 1.09 -1.66
N LYS A 58 -6.62 0.41 -1.37
CA LYS A 58 -5.89 -0.39 -2.36
C LYS A 58 -6.54 -1.77 -2.50
N GLU A 59 -6.81 -2.15 -3.74
CA GLU A 59 -7.27 -3.50 -4.07
C GLU A 59 -6.30 -4.57 -3.54
N GLY A 60 -6.86 -5.67 -3.01
CA GLY A 60 -6.08 -6.75 -2.42
C GLY A 60 -5.48 -6.44 -1.04
N LYS A 61 -5.55 -5.20 -0.52
CA LYS A 61 -4.93 -4.84 0.76
C LYS A 61 -5.52 -5.59 1.95
N VAL A 62 -6.84 -5.83 1.93
CA VAL A 62 -7.52 -6.60 2.98
C VAL A 62 -6.97 -8.04 3.02
N LEU A 63 -6.84 -8.70 1.85
CA LEU A 63 -6.30 -10.06 1.76
C LEU A 63 -4.83 -10.13 2.17
N GLU A 64 -4.02 -9.16 1.77
CA GLU A 64 -2.62 -9.03 2.17
C GLU A 64 -2.49 -8.99 3.70
N LEU A 65 -3.30 -8.14 4.36
CA LEU A 65 -3.28 -7.98 5.81
C LEU A 65 -3.73 -9.27 6.53
N ILE A 66 -4.80 -9.93 6.06
CA ILE A 66 -5.28 -11.16 6.70
C ILE A 66 -4.29 -12.31 6.52
N SER A 67 -3.69 -12.43 5.33
CA SER A 67 -2.78 -13.54 4.99
C SER A 67 -1.43 -13.44 5.72
N THR A 68 -1.02 -12.22 6.08
CA THR A 68 0.24 -11.96 6.79
C THR A 68 0.05 -11.81 8.31
N GLY A 69 -1.18 -11.92 8.80
CA GLY A 69 -1.54 -11.76 10.22
C GLY A 69 -1.71 -10.31 10.68
N GLY A 70 -1.58 -9.33 9.77
CA GLY A 70 -1.72 -7.90 10.03
C GLY A 70 -0.61 -7.34 10.92
N ALA A 71 -0.34 -6.03 10.82
CA ALA A 71 0.36 -5.36 11.91
C ALA A 71 -0.54 -5.46 13.14
N ALA A 72 -0.06 -6.10 14.21
CA ALA A 72 -0.85 -6.42 15.40
C ALA A 72 -1.68 -5.20 15.88
N ALA A 73 -2.98 -5.22 15.58
CA ALA A 73 -3.97 -4.28 16.10
C ALA A 73 -4.10 -4.56 17.61
N GLY A 74 -3.31 -3.83 18.40
CA GLY A 74 -3.18 -4.05 19.84
C GLY A 74 -2.05 -3.27 20.51
N GLY A 75 -1.12 -2.71 19.73
CA GLY A 75 -0.11 -1.79 20.25
C GLY A 75 -0.55 -0.34 20.07
N ALA A 76 -0.91 0.32 21.17
CA ALA A 76 -1.08 1.77 21.19
C ALA A 76 0.15 2.51 20.61
N ALA A 77 -0.16 3.65 19.97
CA ALA A 77 0.72 4.74 19.55
C ALA A 77 1.53 4.58 18.25
N ALA A 78 1.07 5.30 17.22
CA ALA A 78 1.98 6.04 16.34
C ALA A 78 1.42 7.46 16.13
N ALA A 79 2.10 8.42 16.77
CA ALA A 79 2.06 9.84 16.42
C ALA A 79 2.40 10.05 14.93
N PRO A 80 1.99 11.16 14.29
CA PRO A 80 2.27 11.38 12.88
C PRO A 80 3.76 11.67 12.70
N GLY A 81 4.49 10.68 12.21
CA GLY A 81 5.91 10.84 11.91
C GLY A 81 6.68 9.55 11.96
N ALA A 82 6.61 8.77 10.87
CA ALA A 82 7.76 8.08 10.29
C ALA A 82 7.27 7.33 9.05
N ALA A 83 7.72 7.78 7.88
CA ALA A 83 7.88 6.89 6.75
C ALA A 83 8.87 5.79 7.17
N ALA A 84 8.35 4.64 7.60
CA ALA A 84 9.12 3.42 7.75
C ALA A 84 8.96 2.64 6.45
N GLY A 85 10.03 2.65 5.65
CA GLY A 85 10.15 1.86 4.44
C GLY A 85 9.95 0.38 4.73
N ALA A 86 9.13 -0.25 3.91
CA ALA A 86 9.16 -1.69 3.72
C ALA A 86 10.26 -1.98 2.69
N ALA A 87 11.41 -2.42 3.19
CA ALA A 87 12.36 -3.19 2.41
C ALA A 87 11.73 -4.57 2.11
N GLY A 88 11.71 -4.96 0.83
CA GLY A 88 11.22 -6.26 0.40
C GLY A 88 10.62 -6.25 -1.00
N ALA A 89 11.48 -6.06 -2.01
CA ALA A 89 11.32 -6.46 -3.42
C ALA A 89 12.66 -6.10 -4.11
N GLU A 90 13.70 -6.93 -3.96
CA GLU A 90 14.10 -7.92 -4.99
C GLU A 90 14.08 -7.27 -6.39
N GLU A 91 15.21 -6.68 -6.80
CA GLU A 91 16.18 -7.38 -7.66
C GLU A 91 15.60 -7.83 -9.01
N GLU A 92 14.88 -6.97 -9.74
CA GLU A 92 14.64 -7.25 -11.17
C GLU A 92 14.65 -6.01 -12.09
N LYS A 93 14.71 -4.79 -11.55
CA LYS A 93 14.59 -3.56 -12.36
C LYS A 93 15.90 -2.82 -12.65
N VAL A 94 17.03 -3.29 -12.14
CA VAL A 94 18.32 -2.61 -12.30
C VAL A 94 19.11 -3.14 -13.51
N GLU A 95 18.93 -4.39 -13.91
CA GLU A 95 19.65 -4.95 -15.07
C GLU A 95 19.18 -4.39 -16.42
N GLU A 96 17.89 -4.04 -16.57
CA GLU A 96 17.38 -3.57 -17.86
C GLU A 96 17.90 -2.16 -18.23
N LYS A 97 18.18 -1.31 -17.23
CA LYS A 97 18.68 0.05 -17.48
C LYS A 97 20.18 0.13 -17.75
N ALA A 98 20.97 -0.82 -17.26
CA ALA A 98 22.41 -0.84 -17.50
C ALA A 98 22.75 -1.29 -18.93
N LYS A 99 21.90 -2.12 -19.55
CA LYS A 99 22.15 -2.65 -20.89
C LYS A 99 21.85 -1.64 -22.01
N GLU A 100 20.90 -0.73 -21.80
CA GLU A 100 20.54 0.30 -22.78
C GLU A 100 21.58 1.43 -22.87
N GLU A 101 22.27 1.76 -21.77
CA GLU A 101 23.34 2.78 -21.76
C GLU A 101 24.66 2.27 -22.39
N GLU A 102 24.94 0.96 -22.35
CA GLU A 102 26.16 0.39 -22.94
C GLU A 102 26.07 0.26 -24.47
N GLU A 103 24.87 0.00 -25.04
CA GLU A 103 24.69 -0.18 -26.49
C GLU A 103 24.75 1.16 -27.26
N GLU A 104 24.26 2.26 -26.69
CA GLU A 104 24.37 3.61 -27.29
C GLU A 104 25.82 4.15 -27.28
N ALA A 105 26.63 3.75 -26.29
CA ALA A 105 28.01 4.22 -26.16
C ALA A 105 29.00 3.51 -27.13
N ASP A 106 28.72 2.27 -27.54
CA ASP A 106 29.57 1.50 -28.46
C ASP A 106 29.24 1.79 -29.95
N LEU A 107 28.01 2.20 -30.28
CA LEU A 107 27.64 2.55 -31.67
C LEU A 107 27.96 4.00 -32.08
N GLY A 108 28.25 4.89 -31.14
CA GLY A 108 28.49 6.33 -31.39
C GLY A 108 29.96 6.75 -31.54
N GLY A 109 30.91 5.87 -31.21
CA GLY A 109 32.34 6.20 -31.15
C GLY A 109 33.21 5.74 -32.34
N GLY A 110 32.63 5.04 -33.32
CA GLY A 110 33.38 4.29 -34.35
C GLY A 110 33.36 4.85 -35.78
N MET A 111 32.65 5.95 -36.07
CA MET A 111 32.53 6.46 -37.45
C MET A 111 33.64 7.48 -37.85
N ASP A 112 34.59 7.76 -36.97
CA ASP A 112 35.77 8.60 -37.25
C ASP A 112 37.04 7.80 -37.64
N MET A 113 36.91 6.50 -37.98
CA MET A 113 38.07 5.64 -38.26
C MET A 113 38.01 4.80 -39.57
N PHE A 114 37.14 5.13 -40.54
CA PHE A 114 37.27 4.56 -41.89
C PHE A 114 36.57 5.41 -42.97
N GLY A 115 37.26 6.42 -43.52
CA GLY A 115 36.84 7.01 -44.79
C GLY A 115 37.32 8.42 -45.09
N GLY A 116 38.60 8.57 -45.46
CA GLY A 116 38.99 9.66 -46.36
C GLY A 116 40.30 10.36 -46.04
N ASP A 117 41.42 9.62 -46.05
CA ASP A 117 42.68 10.23 -46.43
C ASP A 117 42.65 10.61 -47.93
N GLU A 118 43.04 11.84 -48.21
CA GLU A 118 43.94 12.24 -49.30
C GLU A 118 43.39 12.33 -50.75
N ASP A 119 43.35 13.58 -51.23
CA ASP A 119 43.74 14.04 -52.57
C ASP A 119 43.29 13.26 -53.83
N TYR A 120 42.19 13.72 -54.46
CA TYR A 120 42.11 13.99 -55.92
C TYR A 120 40.90 14.86 -56.30
#